data_AF-A0A2G8K8L8-F1
#
_entry.id   AF-A0A2G8K8L8-F1
#
_cell.length_a   1.000
_cell.length_b   1.000
_cell.length_c   1.000
_cell.angle_alpha   90.00
_cell.angle_beta   90.00
_cell.angle_gamma   90.00
#
_symmetry.space_group_name_H-M   'P 1'
#
loop_
_entity.id
_entity.type
_entity.pdbx_description
1 polymer ?
#
loop_
_entity_poly.entity_id
_entity_poly.type
_entity_poly.pdbx_seq_one_letter_code
_entity_poly.pdbx_strand_id
1 'polypeptide(L)'
;MEKMNYTKEPFDACYSKRGICVDKSVLSKNVQQFCGVPPGHPYPSRKTCLQRAKQNIKDNYLFVGTTEDYDGFLQVLEKLLPDMFHALTVFYRNLKRRSYWKLTETLNKTGPSETVKRALRAELHLEYELYDFIKQEFENLKQKLGITA
;
A
#
# COMPACT_ATOMS: atom_id res chain seq x y z
N MET A 1 -3.25 10.84 21.92
CA MET A 1 -2.66 10.63 20.59
C MET A 1 -2.50 11.98 19.92
N GLU A 2 -1.30 12.52 19.96
CA GLU A 2 -0.94 13.76 19.28
C GLU A 2 -0.99 13.48 17.77
N LYS A 3 -1.77 14.27 17.03
CA LYS A 3 -1.90 14.10 15.58
C LYS A 3 -0.53 14.32 14.95
N MET A 4 0.04 13.29 14.32
CA MET A 4 1.27 13.40 13.52
C MET A 4 1.01 14.27 12.30
N ASN A 5 0.94 15.59 12.50
CA ASN A 5 0.92 16.57 11.44
C ASN A 5 2.34 17.13 11.32
N TYR A 6 3.21 16.36 10.66
CA TYR A 6 4.65 16.63 10.58
C TYR A 6 4.96 18.04 10.07
N THR A 7 4.07 18.61 9.25
CA THR A 7 4.15 20.00 8.75
C THR A 7 2.75 20.56 8.48
N LYS A 8 2.50 21.84 8.77
CA LYS A 8 1.25 22.53 8.37
C LYS A 8 1.25 23.00 6.90
N GLU A 9 2.34 22.80 6.16
CA GLU A 9 2.46 23.23 4.77
C GLU A 9 1.88 22.22 3.78
N PRO A 10 1.40 22.65 2.59
CA PRO A 10 0.97 21.75 1.52
C PRO A 10 2.12 20.86 1.03
N PHE A 11 1.77 19.68 0.51
CA PHE A 11 2.77 18.71 0.04
C PHE A 11 3.73 19.30 -1.01
N ASP A 12 3.23 20.04 -2.01
CA ASP A 12 4.04 20.68 -3.05
C ASP A 12 5.05 21.70 -2.49
N ALA A 13 4.67 22.42 -1.42
CA ALA A 13 5.56 23.37 -0.77
C ALA A 13 6.70 22.65 -0.04
N CYS A 14 6.38 21.55 0.66
CA CYS A 14 7.40 20.70 1.28
C CYS A 14 8.31 20.04 0.22
N TYR A 15 7.74 19.55 -0.89
CA TYR A 15 8.49 18.94 -1.99
C TYR A 15 9.49 19.92 -2.60
N SER A 16 9.05 21.16 -2.88
CA SER A 16 9.89 22.21 -3.46
C SER A 16 11.08 22.59 -2.58
N LYS A 17 10.91 22.53 -1.26
CA LYS A 17 11.98 22.77 -0.28
C LYS A 17 12.85 21.54 -0.02
N ARG A 18 12.55 20.41 -0.66
CA ARG A 18 13.15 19.10 -0.36
C ARG A 18 13.08 18.77 1.14
N GLY A 19 11.94 19.06 1.76
CA GLY A 19 11.70 18.83 3.19
C GLY A 19 11.52 17.35 3.56
N ILE A 20 11.09 17.08 4.79
CA ILE A 20 10.96 15.71 5.34
C ILE A 20 10.00 14.82 4.52
N CYS A 21 9.04 15.39 3.80
CA CYS A 21 8.10 14.65 2.96
C CYS A 21 8.76 13.90 1.79
N VAL A 22 9.97 14.29 1.37
CA VAL A 22 10.73 13.61 0.31
C VAL A 22 11.90 12.80 0.84
N ASP A 23 12.04 12.72 2.17
CA ASP A 23 13.05 11.86 2.77
C ASP A 23 12.80 10.41 2.38
N LYS A 24 13.85 9.67 2.00
CA LYS A 24 13.70 8.29 1.51
C LYS A 24 13.15 7.35 2.58
N SER A 25 13.45 7.58 3.85
CA SER A 25 12.89 6.81 4.97
C SER A 25 11.40 7.06 5.17
N VAL A 26 10.89 8.20 4.67
CA VAL A 26 9.47 8.55 4.71
C VAL A 26 8.75 8.08 3.45
N LEU A 27 9.35 8.30 2.29
CA LEU A 27 8.71 8.15 0.97
C LEU A 27 8.84 6.74 0.38
N SER A 28 9.93 6.00 0.65
CA SER A 28 10.21 4.68 0.05
C SER A 28 10.16 3.57 1.10
N LYS A 29 8.94 3.21 1.54
CA LYS A 29 8.72 2.27 2.65
C LYS A 29 8.34 0.84 2.24
N ASN A 30 7.52 0.66 1.22
CA ASN A 30 6.93 -0.67 0.97
C ASN A 30 8.00 -1.67 0.52
N VAL A 31 8.90 -1.25 -0.38
CA VAL A 31 10.02 -2.11 -0.80
C VAL A 31 10.85 -2.56 0.39
N GLN A 32 11.16 -1.67 1.34
CA GLN A 32 11.94 -2.03 2.54
C GLN A 32 11.16 -2.96 3.47
N GLN A 33 9.88 -2.68 3.69
CA GLN A 33 9.03 -3.47 4.57
C GLN A 33 8.86 -4.90 4.06
N PHE A 34 8.58 -5.09 2.77
CA PHE A 34 8.45 -6.43 2.18
C PHE A 34 9.80 -7.11 1.96
N CYS A 35 10.89 -6.35 1.79
CA CYS A 35 12.25 -6.91 1.69
C CYS A 35 12.64 -7.70 2.95
N GLY A 36 12.21 -7.24 4.13
CA GLY A 36 12.43 -7.92 5.41
C GLY A 36 13.91 -8.03 5.77
N VAL A 37 14.41 -7.11 6.59
CA VAL A 37 15.80 -7.15 7.07
C VAL A 37 15.83 -7.53 8.54
N PRO A 38 16.57 -8.59 8.92
CA PRO A 38 16.69 -8.98 10.31
C PRO A 38 17.28 -7.85 11.17
N PRO A 39 16.89 -7.75 12.46
CA PRO A 39 17.51 -6.80 13.37
C PRO A 39 19.05 -6.92 13.36
N GLY A 40 19.74 -5.78 13.42
CA GLY A 40 21.21 -5.72 13.44
C GLY A 40 21.91 -5.92 12.09
N HIS A 41 21.17 -6.05 10.99
CA HIS A 41 21.75 -6.21 9.65
C HIS A 41 21.56 -4.94 8.80
N PRO A 42 22.56 -4.56 7.98
CA PRO A 42 22.41 -3.45 7.07
C PRO A 42 21.37 -3.78 5.99
N TYR A 43 20.60 -2.78 5.57
CA TYR A 43 19.71 -2.94 4.42
C TYR A 43 20.54 -3.19 3.15
N PRO A 44 20.16 -4.17 2.31
CA PRO A 44 20.80 -4.35 1.03
C PRO A 44 20.43 -3.20 0.09
N SER A 45 21.05 -3.17 -1.10
CA SER A 45 20.72 -2.16 -2.11
C SER A 45 19.21 -2.16 -2.41
N ARG A 46 18.64 -1.00 -2.78
CA ARG A 46 17.20 -0.90 -3.08
C ARG A 46 16.74 -1.88 -4.16
N LYS A 47 17.57 -2.14 -5.18
CA LYS A 47 17.27 -3.10 -6.25
C LYS A 47 17.25 -4.54 -5.74
N THR A 48 18.23 -4.91 -4.90
CA THR A 48 18.26 -6.21 -4.23
C THR A 48 17.04 -6.38 -3.32
N CYS A 49 16.69 -5.33 -2.57
CA CYS A 49 15.51 -5.37 -1.71
C CYS A 49 14.21 -5.52 -2.51
N LEU A 50 14.10 -4.90 -3.69
CA LEU A 50 12.92 -5.08 -4.54
C LEU A 50 12.74 -6.53 -4.97
N GLN A 51 13.81 -7.19 -5.42
CA GLN A 51 13.72 -8.61 -5.81
C GLN A 51 13.38 -9.50 -4.63
N ARG A 52 14.00 -9.25 -3.46
CA ARG A 52 13.69 -9.98 -2.23
C ARG A 52 12.24 -9.73 -1.77
N ALA A 53 11.75 -8.51 -1.88
CA ALA A 53 10.36 -8.16 -1.57
C ALA A 53 9.38 -8.95 -2.45
N LYS A 54 9.62 -8.97 -3.77
CA LYS A 54 8.81 -9.77 -4.71
C LYS A 54 8.82 -11.26 -4.35
N GLN A 55 9.98 -11.80 -4.01
CA GLN A 55 10.10 -13.21 -3.60
C GLN A 55 9.36 -13.47 -2.29
N ASN A 56 9.54 -12.62 -1.28
CA ASN A 56 8.86 -12.76 0.00
C ASN A 56 7.35 -12.73 -0.15
N ILE A 57 6.82 -11.82 -0.98
CA ILE A 57 5.38 -11.73 -1.26
C ILE A 57 4.84 -13.04 -1.84
N LYS A 58 5.59 -13.71 -2.73
CA LYS A 58 5.18 -14.99 -3.32
C LYS A 58 5.26 -16.15 -2.35
N ASP A 59 6.34 -16.20 -1.57
CA ASP A 59 6.68 -17.41 -0.82
C ASP A 59 6.14 -17.40 0.61
N ASN A 60 5.98 -16.22 1.22
CA ASN A 60 5.77 -16.07 2.66
C ASN A 60 4.46 -15.36 3.04
N TYR A 61 3.73 -14.81 2.07
CA TYR A 61 2.41 -14.20 2.31
C TYR A 61 1.33 -15.07 1.67
N LEU A 62 0.20 -15.23 2.36
CA LEU A 62 -0.96 -15.91 1.76
C LEU A 62 -1.39 -15.20 0.47
N PHE A 63 -1.48 -13.88 0.53
CA PHE A 63 -1.54 -12.96 -0.61
C PHE A 63 -1.36 -11.52 -0.11
N VAL A 64 -1.18 -10.58 -1.04
CA VAL A 64 -1.14 -9.14 -0.77
C VAL A 64 -2.10 -8.46 -1.75
N GLY A 65 -3.02 -7.64 -1.25
CA GLY A 65 -3.94 -6.84 -2.08
C GLY A 65 -3.55 -5.35 -2.13
N THR A 66 -4.39 -4.55 -2.78
CA THR A 66 -4.23 -3.10 -2.87
C THR A 66 -5.35 -2.38 -2.11
N THR A 67 -5.11 -1.14 -1.69
CA THR A 67 -6.13 -0.36 -0.96
C THR A 67 -7.25 0.13 -1.86
N GLU A 68 -6.97 0.30 -3.15
CA GLU A 68 -7.95 0.68 -4.17
C GLU A 68 -8.97 -0.42 -4.45
N ASP A 69 -8.60 -1.69 -4.25
CA ASP A 69 -9.49 -2.85 -4.38
C ASP A 69 -9.65 -3.61 -3.05
N TYR A 70 -10.08 -2.87 -2.03
CA TYR A 70 -10.35 -3.43 -0.71
C TYR A 70 -11.53 -4.42 -0.72
N ASP A 71 -12.56 -4.16 -1.55
CA ASP A 71 -13.72 -5.06 -1.68
C ASP A 71 -13.29 -6.43 -2.27
N GLY A 72 -12.39 -6.45 -3.26
CA GLY A 72 -11.78 -7.69 -3.76
C GLY A 72 -10.93 -8.40 -2.71
N PHE A 73 -10.20 -7.66 -1.87
CA PHE A 73 -9.36 -8.26 -0.82
C PHE A 73 -10.20 -9.07 0.18
N LEU A 74 -11.36 -8.54 0.59
CA LEU A 74 -12.27 -9.23 1.49
C LEU A 74 -12.89 -10.48 0.85
N GLN A 75 -13.20 -10.44 -0.45
CA GLN A 75 -13.71 -11.62 -1.17
C GLN A 75 -12.66 -12.73 -1.25
N VAL A 76 -11.38 -12.38 -1.47
CA VAL A 76 -10.29 -13.35 -1.44
C VAL A 76 -10.15 -13.98 -0.06
N LEU A 77 -10.18 -13.18 1.03
CA LEU A 77 -10.13 -13.72 2.40
C LEU A 77 -11.29 -14.68 2.67
N GLU A 78 -12.52 -14.29 2.33
CA GLU A 78 -13.72 -15.09 2.56
C GLU A 78 -13.68 -16.42 1.78
N LYS A 79 -13.08 -16.45 0.58
CA LYS A 79 -12.89 -17.67 -0.21
C LYS A 79 -11.74 -18.56 0.28
N LEU A 80 -10.60 -17.98 0.65
CA LEU A 80 -9.42 -18.74 1.06
C LEU A 80 -9.54 -19.30 2.48
N LEU A 81 -10.23 -18.57 3.36
CA LEU A 81 -10.32 -18.87 4.79
C LEU A 81 -11.78 -18.75 5.29
N PRO A 82 -12.72 -19.54 4.75
CA PRO A 82 -14.14 -19.39 5.04
C PRO A 82 -14.49 -19.61 6.52
N ASP A 83 -13.80 -20.52 7.21
CA ASP A 83 -14.06 -20.80 8.63
C ASP A 83 -13.81 -19.58 9.54
N MET A 84 -12.89 -18.70 9.14
CA MET A 84 -12.56 -17.49 9.89
C MET A 84 -13.30 -16.26 9.38
N PHE A 85 -13.57 -16.17 8.08
CA PHE A 85 -14.05 -14.95 7.42
C PHE A 85 -15.41 -15.10 6.73
N HIS A 86 -16.20 -16.11 7.12
CA HIS A 86 -17.57 -16.27 6.64
C HIS A 86 -18.40 -14.98 6.80
N ALA A 87 -19.09 -14.57 5.73
CA ALA A 87 -19.93 -13.37 5.65
C ALA A 87 -19.20 -12.03 5.86
N LEU A 88 -17.86 -12.01 5.76
CA LEU A 88 -17.04 -10.81 5.92
C LEU A 88 -17.45 -9.69 4.94
N THR A 89 -17.68 -10.04 3.66
CA THR A 89 -18.06 -9.05 2.64
C THR A 89 -19.40 -8.39 2.95
N VAL A 90 -20.37 -9.15 3.46
CA VAL A 90 -21.69 -8.64 3.88
C VAL A 90 -21.54 -7.70 5.08
N PHE A 91 -20.77 -8.11 6.08
CA PHE A 91 -20.51 -7.31 7.26
C PHE A 91 -19.85 -5.97 6.90
N TYR A 92 -18.81 -6.00 6.07
CA TYR A 92 -18.09 -4.79 5.66
C TYR A 92 -18.97 -3.82 4.86
N ARG A 93 -19.80 -4.32 3.93
CA ARG A 93 -20.75 -3.49 3.17
C ARG A 93 -21.72 -2.76 4.11
N ASN A 94 -22.17 -3.42 5.18
CA ASN A 94 -23.03 -2.80 6.19
C ASN A 94 -22.31 -1.72 7.00
N LEU A 95 -21.03 -1.93 7.36
CA LEU A 95 -20.21 -0.89 8.00
C LEU A 95 -20.00 0.33 7.07
N LYS A 96 -19.74 0.10 5.78
CA LYS A 96 -19.56 1.16 4.78
C LYS A 96 -20.82 2.03 4.65
N ARG A 97 -22.01 1.43 4.66
CA ARG A 97 -23.31 2.14 4.66
C ARG A 97 -23.47 3.06 5.88
N ARG A 98 -22.96 2.64 7.04
CA ARG A 98 -22.96 3.43 8.27
C ARG A 98 -21.88 4.52 8.31
N SER A 99 -21.12 4.69 7.23
CA SER A 99 -20.08 5.71 7.08
C SER A 99 -18.96 5.67 8.13
N TYR A 100 -18.69 4.51 8.75
CA TYR A 100 -17.63 4.39 9.76
C TYR A 100 -16.23 4.69 9.21
N TRP A 101 -16.00 4.54 7.90
CA TRP A 101 -14.74 4.92 7.25
C TRP A 101 -14.41 6.41 7.37
N LYS A 102 -15.42 7.28 7.59
CA LYS A 102 -15.21 8.73 7.80
C LYS A 102 -14.40 9.02 9.06
N LEU A 103 -14.36 8.08 10.01
CA LEU A 103 -13.58 8.21 11.24
C LEU A 103 -12.07 8.17 11.01
N THR A 104 -11.63 7.58 9.88
CA THR A 104 -10.21 7.41 9.54
C THR A 104 -9.79 8.24 8.34
N GLU A 105 -10.70 9.02 7.74
CA GLU A 105 -10.39 9.84 6.59
C GLU A 105 -9.47 11.01 6.97
N THR A 106 -8.48 11.29 6.11
CA THR A 106 -7.63 12.47 6.28
C THR A 106 -8.39 13.71 5.82
N LEU A 107 -8.81 14.53 6.77
CA LEU A 107 -9.49 15.80 6.50
C LEU A 107 -8.58 16.78 5.73
N ASN A 108 -9.18 17.56 4.82
CA ASN A 108 -8.52 18.63 4.05
C ASN A 108 -7.30 18.15 3.22
N LYS A 109 -7.30 16.90 2.76
CA LYS A 109 -6.24 16.38 1.89
C LYS A 109 -6.30 17.06 0.53
N THR A 110 -5.22 17.76 0.17
CA THR A 110 -4.96 18.20 -1.21
C THR A 110 -3.94 17.25 -1.84
N GLY A 111 -4.23 16.79 -3.06
CA GLY A 111 -3.30 15.96 -3.82
C GLY A 111 -2.12 16.78 -4.34
N PRO A 112 -0.95 16.16 -4.61
CA PRO A 112 0.18 16.86 -5.21
C PRO A 112 -0.15 17.38 -6.62
N SER A 113 0.52 18.44 -7.08
CA SER A 113 0.39 18.89 -8.48
C SER A 113 0.89 17.85 -9.47
N GLU A 114 0.43 17.92 -10.74
CA GLU A 114 0.88 17.00 -11.79
C GLU A 114 2.40 17.07 -12.06
N THR A 115 3.01 18.23 -11.85
CA THR A 115 4.47 18.39 -11.96
C THR A 115 5.18 17.60 -10.86
N VAL A 116 4.73 17.73 -9.61
CA VAL A 116 5.28 16.98 -8.47
C VAL A 116 5.01 15.48 -8.62
N LYS A 117 3.80 15.08 -9.05
CA LYS A 117 3.48 13.66 -9.31
C LYS A 117 4.42 13.03 -10.33
N ARG A 118 4.70 13.72 -11.45
CA ARG A 118 5.63 13.22 -12.48
C ARG A 118 7.05 13.06 -11.94
N ALA A 119 7.54 14.03 -11.19
CA ALA A 119 8.86 13.95 -10.57
C ALA A 119 8.94 12.81 -9.54
N LEU A 120 7.95 12.68 -8.67
CA LEU A 120 7.84 11.59 -7.70
C LEU A 120 7.77 10.22 -8.38
N ARG A 121 7.09 10.09 -9.52
CA ARG A 121 7.01 8.82 -10.26
C ARG A 121 8.40 8.32 -10.68
N ALA A 122 9.30 9.22 -11.06
CA ALA A 122 10.69 8.86 -11.35
C ALA A 122 11.48 8.51 -10.07
N GLU A 123 11.34 9.30 -8.99
CA GLU A 123 12.02 9.05 -7.71
C GLU A 123 11.59 7.73 -7.04
N LEU A 124 10.31 7.37 -7.22
CA LEU A 124 9.64 6.20 -6.64
C LEU A 124 9.52 5.01 -7.60
N HIS A 125 10.28 4.98 -8.70
CA HIS A 125 10.15 3.93 -9.72
C HIS A 125 10.15 2.49 -9.16
N LEU A 126 10.96 2.19 -8.14
CA LEU A 126 10.98 0.85 -7.52
C LEU A 126 9.74 0.55 -6.67
N GLU A 127 9.12 1.57 -6.05
CA GLU A 127 7.85 1.41 -5.34
C GLU A 127 6.71 1.15 -6.32
N TYR A 128 6.71 1.86 -7.46
CA TYR A 128 5.77 1.60 -8.56
C TYR A 128 5.95 0.18 -9.13
N GLU A 129 7.20 -0.24 -9.37
CA GLU A 129 7.48 -1.59 -9.86
C GLU A 129 7.01 -2.69 -8.90
N LEU A 130 7.11 -2.45 -7.58
CA LEU A 130 6.56 -3.37 -6.57
C LEU A 130 5.03 -3.34 -6.55
N TYR A 131 4.44 -2.15 -6.61
CA TYR A 131 2.98 -1.98 -6.63
C TYR A 131 2.35 -2.67 -7.84
N ASP A 132 2.89 -2.47 -9.03
CA ASP A 132 2.39 -3.07 -10.27
C ASP A 132 2.52 -4.61 -10.21
N PHE A 133 3.61 -5.11 -9.63
CA PHE A 133 3.78 -6.53 -9.36
C PHE A 133 2.71 -7.08 -8.40
N ILE A 134 2.49 -6.43 -7.25
CA ILE A 134 1.47 -6.84 -6.27
C ILE A 134 0.09 -6.84 -6.92
N LYS A 135 -0.24 -5.78 -7.65
CA LYS A 135 -1.52 -5.64 -8.35
C LYS A 135 -1.73 -6.79 -9.32
N GLN A 136 -0.72 -7.13 -10.13
CA GLN A 136 -0.82 -8.23 -11.09
C GLN A 136 -1.00 -9.59 -10.39
N GLU A 137 -0.24 -9.89 -9.34
CA GLU A 137 -0.38 -11.14 -8.59
C GLU A 137 -1.76 -11.24 -7.92
N PHE A 138 -2.28 -10.12 -7.42
CA PHE A 138 -3.60 -10.06 -6.80
C PHE A 138 -4.73 -10.28 -7.82
N GLU A 139 -4.65 -9.66 -9.00
CA GLU A 139 -5.59 -9.92 -10.10
C GLU A 139 -5.54 -11.39 -10.54
N ASN A 140 -4.34 -11.95 -10.69
CA ASN A 140 -4.16 -13.36 -11.05
C ASN A 140 -4.82 -14.29 -10.02
N LEU A 141 -4.70 -13.98 -8.73
CA LEU A 141 -5.33 -14.75 -7.65
C LEU A 141 -6.85 -14.64 -7.70
N LYS A 142 -7.40 -13.43 -7.85
CA LYS A 142 -8.85 -13.22 -7.98
C LYS A 142 -9.42 -14.03 -9.15
N GLN A 143 -8.75 -14.03 -10.30
CA GLN A 143 -9.15 -14.83 -11.46
C GLN A 143 -9.17 -16.33 -11.14
N LYS A 144 -8.11 -16.86 -10.49
CA LYS A 144 -8.06 -18.27 -10.05
C LYS A 144 -9.19 -18.65 -9.10
N LEU A 145 -9.64 -17.70 -8.28
CA LEU A 145 -10.73 -17.89 -7.32
C LEU A 145 -12.13 -17.60 -7.90
N GLY A 146 -12.21 -17.24 -9.18
CA GLY A 146 -13.47 -16.86 -9.84
C GLY A 146 -14.09 -15.58 -9.26
N ILE A 147 -13.27 -14.66 -8.77
CA ILE A 147 -13.69 -13.31 -8.36
C ILE A 147 -13.59 -12.41 -9.58
N THR A 148 -14.73 -11.99 -10.12
CA THR A 148 -14.81 -11.01 -11.22
C THR A 148 -14.90 -9.60 -10.66
N ALA A 149 -14.22 -8.67 -11.33
CA ALA A 149 -14.30 -7.23 -11.07
C ALA A 149 -15.72 -6.68 -11.31
#